data_AF-A0ABC8B2S8-F1
#
_entry.id   AF-A0ABC8B2S8-F1
#
_cell.length_a   1.000
_cell.length_b   1.000
_cell.length_c   1.000
_cell.angle_alpha   90.00
_cell.angle_beta   90.00
_cell.angle_gamma   90.00
#
_symmetry.space_group_name_H-M   'P 1'
#
loop_
_entity.id
_entity.type
_entity.pdbx_description
1 polymer ?
#
loop_
_entity_poly.entity_id
_entity_poly.type
_entity_poly.pdbx_seq_one_letter_code
_entity_poly.pdbx_strand_id
1 'polypeptide(L)'
;MRTLPTALGHIDDEVTTAPEWDKALCTRLARQLGYLLLWPPENTRLRLLDLVRETDVDAVIAPSPAHVDALTLDRIMHVCDVETATPRETFARYFGGRRGCPA
;
A
#
# COMPACT_ATOMS: atom_id res chain seq x y z
N MET A 1 -1.20 25.00 -1.90
CA MET A 1 -1.14 24.17 -3.12
C MET A 1 -1.33 22.74 -2.64
N ARG A 2 -2.49 22.12 -2.89
CA ARG A 2 -2.73 20.75 -2.44
C ARG A 2 -2.07 19.85 -3.47
N THR A 3 -0.82 19.45 -3.21
CA THR A 3 -0.23 18.27 -3.84
C THR A 3 -1.25 17.14 -3.69
N LEU A 4 -1.70 16.58 -4.80
CA LEU A 4 -2.59 15.41 -4.76
C LEU A 4 -1.86 14.33 -3.97
N PRO A 5 -2.49 13.73 -2.95
CA PRO A 5 -1.82 12.70 -2.18
C PRO A 5 -1.48 11.53 -3.10
N THR A 6 -0.28 10.97 -2.98
CA THR A 6 0.21 9.92 -3.88
C THR A 6 0.05 8.55 -3.24
N ALA A 7 -0.34 7.56 -4.05
CA ALA A 7 -0.44 6.18 -3.61
C ALA A 7 0.39 5.28 -4.51
N LEU A 8 1.10 4.31 -3.93
CA LEU A 8 1.81 3.28 -4.68
C LEU A 8 0.93 2.03 -4.83
N GLY A 9 0.74 1.56 -6.05
CA GLY A 9 0.05 0.30 -6.32
C GLY A 9 0.98 -0.89 -6.10
N HIS A 10 0.54 -1.86 -5.31
CA HIS A 10 1.25 -3.11 -5.08
C HIS A 10 0.40 -4.33 -5.42
N ILE A 11 0.95 -5.22 -6.23
CA ILE A 11 0.36 -6.51 -6.56
C ILE A 11 1.47 -7.54 -6.41
N ASP A 12 1.22 -8.56 -5.60
CA ASP A 12 2.05 -9.75 -5.51
C ASP A 12 1.73 -10.70 -6.67
N ASP A 13 2.73 -11.00 -7.49
CA ASP A 13 2.65 -11.89 -8.65
C ASP A 13 2.44 -13.36 -8.26
N GLU A 14 2.82 -13.76 -7.03
CA GLU A 14 2.61 -15.14 -6.54
C GLU A 14 1.15 -15.38 -6.11
N VAL A 15 0.43 -14.32 -5.74
CA VAL A 15 -0.94 -14.39 -5.23
C VAL A 15 -1.97 -14.01 -6.30
N THR A 16 -1.60 -13.15 -7.24
CA THR A 16 -2.51 -12.70 -8.30
C THR A 16 -2.88 -13.84 -9.25
N THR A 17 -4.18 -13.96 -9.53
CA THR A 17 -4.69 -14.86 -10.59
C THR A 17 -5.13 -14.07 -11.83
N ALA A 18 -5.28 -12.75 -11.70
CA ALA A 18 -5.77 -11.85 -12.74
C ALA A 18 -5.17 -10.45 -12.55
N PRO A 19 -3.92 -10.22 -12.97
CA PRO A 19 -3.19 -8.99 -12.67
C PRO A 19 -3.85 -7.73 -13.25
N GLU A 20 -4.49 -7.82 -14.40
CA GLU A 20 -5.24 -6.70 -14.99
C GLU A 20 -6.46 -6.30 -14.16
N TRP A 21 -7.14 -7.29 -13.58
CA TRP A 21 -8.28 -7.07 -12.70
C TRP A 21 -7.83 -6.42 -11.38
N ASP A 22 -6.75 -6.93 -10.80
CA ASP A 22 -6.18 -6.39 -9.56
C ASP A 22 -5.69 -4.94 -9.75
N LYS A 23 -5.04 -4.65 -10.89
CA LYS A 23 -4.66 -3.28 -11.29
C LYS A 23 -5.88 -2.38 -11.42
N ALA A 24 -6.96 -2.87 -12.02
CA ALA A 24 -8.21 -2.12 -12.17
C ALA A 24 -8.89 -1.84 -10.82
N LEU A 25 -8.89 -2.80 -9.90
CA LEU A 25 -9.40 -2.63 -8.53
C LEU A 25 -8.61 -1.56 -7.78
N CYS A 26 -7.28 -1.63 -7.79
CA CYS A 26 -6.41 -0.64 -7.15
C CYS A 26 -6.61 0.76 -7.75
N THR A 27 -6.68 0.86 -9.08
CA THR A 27 -6.93 2.13 -9.80
C THR A 27 -8.27 2.73 -9.43
N ARG A 28 -9.32 1.90 -9.34
CA ARG A 28 -10.64 2.34 -8.90
C ARG A 28 -10.61 2.85 -7.46
N LEU A 29 -9.99 2.12 -6.55
CA LEU A 29 -9.90 2.51 -5.14
C LEU A 29 -9.14 3.83 -4.98
N ALA A 30 -7.98 3.97 -5.61
CA ALA A 30 -7.19 5.21 -5.58
C ALA A 30 -8.01 6.41 -6.05
N ARG A 31 -8.74 6.27 -7.16
CA ARG A 31 -9.62 7.32 -7.68
C ARG A 31 -10.77 7.66 -6.74
N GLN A 32 -11.35 6.67 -6.05
CA GLN A 32 -12.42 6.90 -5.08
C GLN A 32 -11.92 7.65 -3.84
N LEU A 33 -10.67 7.40 -3.43
CA LEU A 33 -10.04 8.05 -2.30
C LEU A 33 -9.38 9.40 -2.66
N GLY A 34 -9.20 9.68 -3.94
CA GLY A 34 -8.58 10.91 -4.43
C GLY A 34 -7.05 10.88 -4.47
N TYR A 35 -6.44 9.69 -4.45
CA TYR A 35 -5.00 9.53 -4.60
C TYR A 35 -4.58 9.47 -6.07
N LEU A 36 -3.39 9.98 -6.37
CA LEU A 36 -2.69 9.72 -7.62
C LEU A 36 -1.98 8.38 -7.51
N LEU A 37 -2.46 7.36 -8.23
CA LEU A 37 -1.86 6.02 -8.22
C LEU A 37 -0.61 5.96 -9.10
N LEU A 38 0.50 5.55 -8.50
CA LEU A 38 1.78 5.29 -9.13
C LEU A 38 2.00 3.78 -9.19
N TRP A 39 2.39 3.27 -10.35
CA TRP A 39 2.81 1.89 -10.52
C TRP A 39 4.33 1.84 -10.66
N PRO A 40 5.03 1.00 -9.88
CA PRO A 40 6.46 0.83 -10.07
C PRO A 40 6.74 0.25 -11.46
N PRO A 41 7.88 0.59 -12.09
CA PRO A 41 8.24 0.00 -13.38
C PRO A 41 8.38 -1.51 -13.24
N GLU A 42 7.90 -2.27 -14.24
CA GLU A 42 7.83 -3.74 -14.24
C GLU A 42 9.19 -4.43 -14.02
N ASN A 43 10.30 -3.73 -14.25
CA ASN A 43 11.67 -4.23 -14.06
C ASN A 43 12.27 -3.92 -12.68
N THR A 44 11.47 -3.41 -11.74
CA THR A 44 11.97 -2.99 -10.44
C THR A 44 12.19 -4.21 -9.55
N ARG A 45 13.45 -4.44 -9.15
CA ARG A 45 13.83 -5.48 -8.17
C ARG A 45 13.81 -4.99 -6.72
N LEU A 46 13.43 -3.74 -6.49
CA LEU A 46 13.35 -3.17 -5.15
C LEU A 46 12.19 -3.79 -4.40
N ARG A 47 12.38 -4.03 -3.10
CA ARG A 47 11.28 -4.48 -2.25
C ARG A 47 10.27 -3.35 -2.10
N LEU A 48 9.01 -3.70 -1.85
CA LEU A 48 7.93 -2.73 -1.65
C LEU A 48 8.28 -1.63 -0.65
N LEU A 49 8.93 -1.98 0.46
CA LEU A 49 9.37 -1.01 1.47
C LEU A 49 10.40 0.00 0.95
N ASP A 50 11.34 -0.45 0.11
CA ASP A 50 12.38 0.41 -0.45
C ASP A 50 11.77 1.39 -1.46
N LEU A 51 10.83 0.90 -2.29
CA LEU A 51 10.05 1.72 -3.21
C LEU A 51 9.26 2.81 -2.47
N VAL A 52 8.57 2.45 -1.40
CA VAL A 52 7.81 3.42 -0.58
C VAL A 52 8.73 4.51 -0.03
N ARG A 53 9.93 4.13 0.43
CA ARG A 53 10.93 5.07 0.96
C ARG A 53 11.55 5.97 -0.10
N GLU A 54 11.84 5.45 -1.29
CA GLU A 54 12.41 6.23 -2.37
C GLU A 54 11.39 7.19 -3.00
N THR A 55 10.13 6.77 -3.07
CA THR A 55 9.06 7.53 -3.74
C THR A 55 8.33 8.49 -2.80
N ASP A 56 8.52 8.33 -1.48
CA ASP A 56 7.89 9.13 -0.41
C ASP A 56 6.37 9.27 -0.61
N VAL A 57 5.70 8.14 -0.78
CA VAL A 57 4.25 8.09 -1.03
C VAL A 57 3.44 8.19 0.26
N ASP A 58 2.25 8.80 0.19
CA ASP A 58 1.36 8.95 1.33
C ASP A 58 0.69 7.63 1.73
N ALA A 59 0.38 6.78 0.74
CA ALA A 59 -0.28 5.50 0.96
C ALA A 59 0.21 4.39 0.01
N VAL A 60 0.00 3.13 0.40
CA VAL A 60 0.13 1.95 -0.46
C VAL A 60 -1.26 1.35 -0.68
N ILE A 61 -1.61 1.08 -1.93
CA ILE A 61 -2.88 0.46 -2.30
C ILE A 61 -2.61 -0.96 -2.82
N ALA A 62 -3.25 -1.94 -2.20
CA ALA A 62 -3.21 -3.35 -2.59
C ALA A 62 -4.63 -3.88 -2.90
N PRO A 63 -4.77 -4.88 -3.77
CA PRO A 63 -6.09 -5.44 -4.09
C PRO A 63 -6.66 -6.24 -2.91
N SER A 64 -5.83 -6.93 -2.14
CA SER A 64 -6.21 -7.63 -0.90
C SER A 64 -5.03 -7.67 0.08
N PRO A 65 -5.26 -7.88 1.39
CA PRO A 65 -4.17 -8.04 2.36
C PRO A 65 -3.30 -9.27 2.07
N ALA A 66 -3.78 -10.24 1.28
CA ALA A 66 -2.99 -11.40 0.90
C ALA A 66 -1.80 -11.05 0.00
N HIS A 67 -1.79 -9.88 -0.65
CA HIS A 67 -0.65 -9.42 -1.46
C HIS A 67 0.43 -8.73 -0.62
N VAL A 68 0.28 -8.63 0.71
CA VAL A 68 1.30 -8.02 1.57
C VAL A 68 1.55 -8.96 2.74
N ASP A 69 2.78 -9.48 2.83
CA ASP A 69 3.15 -10.30 3.99
C ASP A 69 3.09 -9.47 5.29
N ALA A 70 2.73 -10.11 6.41
CA ALA A 70 2.48 -9.42 7.66
C ALA A 70 3.70 -8.59 8.17
N LEU A 71 4.93 -9.04 7.88
CA LEU A 71 6.15 -8.34 8.28
C LEU A 71 6.39 -7.10 7.41
N THR A 72 6.12 -7.18 6.11
CA THR A 72 6.17 -6.03 5.21
C THR A 72 5.04 -5.05 5.51
N LEU A 73 3.83 -5.53 5.79
CA LEU A 73 2.71 -4.69 6.22
C LEU A 73 3.08 -3.88 7.47
N ASP A 74 3.58 -4.54 8.52
CA ASP A 74 4.04 -3.87 9.74
C ASP A 74 5.07 -2.77 9.43
N ARG A 75 6.08 -3.08 8.62
CA ARG A 75 7.12 -2.11 8.24
C ARG A 75 6.58 -0.93 7.43
N ILE A 76 5.62 -1.16 6.54
CA ILE A 76 5.01 -0.10 5.73
C ILE A 76 4.12 0.78 6.58
N MET A 77 3.36 0.21 7.52
CA MET A 77 2.53 0.99 8.46
C MET A 77 3.36 1.95 9.33
N HIS A 78 4.67 1.75 9.48
CA HIS A 78 5.54 2.72 10.14
C HIS A 78 5.90 3.93 9.25
N VAL A 79 5.67 3.82 7.94
CA VAL A 79 6.11 4.79 6.93
C VAL A 79 4.94 5.46 6.22
N CYS A 80 3.88 4.74 5.86
CA CYS A 80 2.71 5.24 5.14
C CYS A 80 1.43 4.47 5.48
N ASP A 81 0.28 4.96 5.02
CA ASP A 81 -1.00 4.27 5.18
C ASP A 81 -1.08 3.08 4.21
N VAL A 82 -1.77 2.01 4.57
CA VAL A 82 -2.01 0.87 3.66
C VAL A 82 -3.52 0.66 3.49
N GLU A 83 -3.96 0.64 2.23
CA GLU A 83 -5.36 0.54 1.85
C GLU A 83 -5.58 -0.70 0.98
N THR A 84 -6.54 -1.56 1.35
CA THR A 84 -6.90 -2.75 0.57
C THR A 84 -8.26 -2.60 -0.10
N ALA A 85 -8.45 -3.22 -1.27
CA ALA A 85 -9.73 -3.17 -2.00
C ALA A 85 -10.73 -4.23 -1.56
N THR A 86 -10.29 -5.47 -1.34
CA THR A 86 -11.16 -6.61 -1.01
C THR A 86 -10.47 -7.63 -0.06
N PRO A 87 -10.91 -7.77 1.20
CA PRO A 87 -11.83 -6.88 1.91
C PRO A 87 -11.29 -5.45 1.96
N ARG A 88 -12.18 -4.45 2.00
CA ARG A 88 -11.77 -3.06 2.13
C ARG A 88 -11.33 -2.81 3.58
N GLU A 89 -10.04 -2.71 3.78
CA GLU A 89 -9.42 -2.42 5.07
C GLU A 89 -8.44 -1.25 4.92
N THR A 90 -8.49 -0.36 5.91
CA THR A 90 -7.59 0.80 5.99
C THR A 90 -6.69 0.60 7.20
N PHE A 91 -5.40 0.37 6.95
CA PHE A 91 -4.37 0.29 7.97
C PHE A 91 -3.68 1.65 8.06
N ALA A 92 -4.13 2.48 9.01
CA ALA A 92 -3.54 3.78 9.25
C ALA A 92 -2.10 3.67 9.77
N ARG A 93 -1.25 4.62 9.35
CA ARG A 93 0.14 4.75 9.78
C ARG A 93 0.22 4.79 11.30
N TYR A 94 1.08 3.95 11.85
CA TYR A 94 1.32 3.87 13.28
C TYR A 94 2.22 5.04 13.74
N PHE A 95 1.65 5.98 14.50
CA PHE A 95 2.39 7.13 15.05
C PHE A 95 3.19 6.85 16.33
N GLY A 96 3.38 5.59 16.73
CA GLY A 96 4.18 5.28 17.90
C GLY A 96 3.44 5.58 19.21
N GLY A 97 2.58 4.66 19.62
CA GLY A 97 2.05 4.61 20.97
C GLY A 97 2.31 3.25 21.57
N ARG A 98 3.56 2.96 22.00
CA ARG A 98 3.81 1.91 22.99
C ARG A 98 3.05 2.28 24.26
N ARG A 99 1.74 1.98 24.33
CA ARG A 99 1.08 1.75 25.61
C ARG A 99 1.63 0.43 26.08
N GLY A 100 2.69 0.48 26.88
CA GLY A 100 3.12 -0.68 27.64
C GLY A 100 1.91 -1.28 28.33
N CYS A 101 1.69 -2.58 28.16
CA CYS A 101 0.79 -3.31 29.03
C CYS A 101 1.30 -3.09 30.46
N PRO A 102 0.52 -2.53 31.40
CA PRO A 102 0.84 -2.69 32.80
C PRO A 102 0.73 -4.18 33.11
N ALA A 103 1.81 -4.71 33.69
CA ALA A 103 1.91 -6.09 34.17
C ALA A 103 0.89 -6.39 35.27
#